data_AF-A0A497GVZ2-F1
#
_entry.id   AF-A0A497GVZ2-F1
#
_cell.length_a   1.000
_cell.length_b   1.000
_cell.length_c   1.000
_cell.angle_alpha   90.00
_cell.angle_beta   90.00
_cell.angle_gamma   90.00
#
_symmetry.space_group_name_H-M   'P 1'
#
loop_
_entity.id
_entity.type
_entity.pdbx_description
1 polymer ?
#
loop_
_entity_poly.entity_id
_entity_poly.type
_entity_poly.pdbx_seq_one_letter_code
_entity_poly.pdbx_strand_id
1 'polypeptide(L)'
;MQHEDVKQLLSGVINATLHKKSCHTNGAIMTVNRKTLKSKLDMLLTTYELEDLADSWTQEELIIRGSLGVDTFPEWFNKSSCVYTYKVVQHLAMFYTDYFDIWWDPEKVPVSEYGGILCQYCSKHFKKWWNAEEFPYEQACDALLYCWEYKKIWWDNNPHFQPTEDFYRQLITFFNRHFNSWWNPDLFYQRGGLEYLDLFAQYCTRHFDKWWIPERFKRKLYDFELEALINHCPEHFDKWKFAVPETIVREGFIEWFIDNYPDFCKNLNVKIPAELLIKATKSGITFKSYTITSAVKKQFLSSLSVSKFTELERLIQERLDRIKLFLERLTHSGLLSSKTVSVSDFYNTFDWDKHTVVLLRDFGDFFDIWWNPSIFPWQKHSKDLCKYLPDKFLLWWDERLFNRDHMWALLEYCFDYVEVWLPVLLDGEYFRLLLSLDVRTLERLKLMSILRDEHEH
;
A
#
# COMPACT_ATOMS: atom_id res chain seq x y z
N MET A 1 -69.51 -19.53 -2.33
CA MET A 1 -68.71 -18.55 -1.57
C MET A 1 -68.56 -17.35 -2.46
N GLN A 2 -68.84 -16.14 -1.97
CA GLN A 2 -68.51 -14.94 -2.74
C GLN A 2 -66.99 -14.77 -2.80
N HIS A 3 -66.49 -14.05 -3.80
CA HIS A 3 -65.06 -13.76 -3.99
C HIS A 3 -64.38 -13.26 -2.69
N GLU A 4 -65.13 -12.51 -1.89
CA GLU A 4 -64.65 -11.98 -0.60
C GLU A 4 -64.46 -13.07 0.47
N ASP A 5 -65.26 -14.13 0.45
CA ASP A 5 -65.09 -15.26 1.36
C ASP A 5 -63.80 -16.04 1.03
N VAL A 6 -63.45 -16.17 -0.25
CA VAL A 6 -62.22 -16.82 -0.71
C VAL A 6 -61.00 -15.99 -0.29
N LYS A 7 -61.06 -14.66 -0.49
CA LYS A 7 -60.01 -13.73 -0.02
C LYS A 7 -59.81 -13.77 1.49
N GLN A 8 -60.91 -13.81 2.26
CA GLN A 8 -60.85 -13.86 3.72
C GLN A 8 -60.25 -15.20 4.20
N LEU A 9 -60.58 -16.30 3.53
CA LEU A 9 -60.02 -17.62 3.82
C LEU A 9 -58.53 -17.70 3.46
N LEU A 10 -58.13 -17.20 2.29
CA LEU A 10 -56.73 -17.13 1.85
C LEU A 10 -55.90 -16.23 2.78
N SER A 11 -56.43 -15.08 3.20
CA SER A 11 -55.80 -14.19 4.18
C SER A 11 -55.60 -14.87 5.54
N GLY A 12 -56.58 -15.67 5.99
CA GLY A 12 -56.44 -16.51 7.18
C GLY A 12 -55.32 -17.55 7.06
N VAL A 13 -55.19 -18.17 5.89
CA VAL A 13 -54.14 -19.16 5.59
C VAL A 13 -52.75 -18.51 5.50
N ILE A 14 -52.64 -17.34 4.88
CA ILE A 14 -51.41 -16.53 4.82
C ILE A 14 -50.91 -16.21 6.23
N ASN A 15 -51.80 -15.65 7.06
CA ASN A 15 -51.46 -15.24 8.42
C ASN A 15 -51.02 -16.43 9.28
N ALA A 16 -51.65 -17.58 9.11
CA ALA A 16 -51.26 -18.81 9.79
C ALA A 16 -49.90 -19.35 9.33
N THR A 17 -49.55 -19.18 8.05
CA THR A 17 -48.33 -19.75 7.46
C THR A 17 -47.10 -18.85 7.68
N LEU A 18 -47.26 -17.52 7.59
CA LEU A 18 -46.17 -16.56 7.71
C LEU A 18 -45.71 -16.31 9.16
N HIS A 19 -46.61 -16.38 10.14
CA HIS A 19 -46.29 -15.90 11.49
C HIS A 19 -45.78 -16.93 12.50
N LYS A 20 -45.77 -18.23 12.22
CA LYS A 20 -45.30 -19.30 13.17
C LYS A 20 -45.70 -19.05 14.64
N LYS A 21 -46.84 -18.43 14.88
CA LYS A 21 -47.41 -18.18 16.21
C LYS A 21 -48.84 -18.66 16.20
N SER A 22 -49.18 -19.46 17.20
CA SER A 22 -50.54 -19.90 17.46
C SER A 22 -51.47 -18.69 17.51
N CYS A 23 -52.42 -18.61 16.58
CA CYS A 23 -53.49 -17.65 16.65
C CYS A 23 -54.56 -18.21 17.60
N HIS A 24 -54.85 -17.50 18.69
CA HIS A 24 -55.95 -17.84 19.60
C HIS A 24 -57.19 -17.06 19.18
N THR A 25 -58.11 -17.75 18.52
CA THR A 25 -59.53 -17.38 18.47
C THR A 25 -60.35 -18.62 18.82
N ASN A 26 -61.11 -18.52 19.91
CA ASN A 26 -62.11 -19.48 20.39
C ASN A 26 -61.68 -20.96 20.52
N GLY A 27 -60.65 -21.22 21.34
CA GLY A 27 -60.61 -22.44 22.15
C GLY A 27 -60.33 -23.79 21.46
N ALA A 28 -59.73 -23.81 20.27
CA ALA A 28 -59.17 -25.04 19.70
C ALA A 28 -57.79 -24.79 19.07
N ILE A 29 -56.76 -25.47 19.56
CA ILE A 29 -55.45 -25.52 18.90
C ILE A 29 -55.59 -26.48 17.72
N MET A 30 -55.89 -25.96 16.53
CA MET A 30 -55.73 -26.73 15.30
C MET A 30 -54.28 -26.69 14.85
N THR A 31 -53.56 -27.80 15.07
CA THR A 31 -52.35 -28.09 14.31
C THR A 31 -52.79 -28.43 12.88
N VAL A 32 -52.88 -27.42 12.02
CA VAL A 32 -53.27 -27.66 10.64
C VAL A 32 -52.08 -28.33 9.93
N ASN A 33 -52.22 -29.62 9.68
CA ASN A 33 -51.24 -30.41 8.94
C ASN A 33 -51.09 -29.83 7.52
N ARG A 34 -49.84 -29.61 7.08
CA ARG A 34 -49.49 -29.09 5.74
C ARG A 34 -50.15 -29.89 4.61
N LYS A 35 -50.37 -31.20 4.80
CA LYS A 35 -51.12 -32.05 3.86
C LYS A 35 -52.62 -31.71 3.81
N THR A 36 -53.24 -31.39 4.93
CA THR A 36 -54.66 -31.00 5.00
C THR A 36 -54.88 -29.63 4.38
N LEU A 37 -53.94 -28.70 4.59
CA LEU A 37 -53.96 -27.37 3.98
C LEU A 37 -53.80 -27.47 2.46
N LYS A 38 -52.82 -28.25 1.99
CA LYS A 38 -52.62 -28.56 0.57
C LYS A 38 -53.86 -29.22 -0.04
N SER A 39 -54.42 -30.25 0.59
CA SER A 39 -55.63 -30.93 0.10
C SER A 39 -56.87 -30.02 0.04
N LYS A 40 -57.05 -29.12 1.01
CA LYS A 40 -58.15 -28.14 0.98
C LYS A 40 -57.94 -27.08 -0.10
N LEU A 41 -56.71 -26.65 -0.32
CA LEU A 41 -56.36 -25.72 -1.38
C LEU A 41 -56.52 -26.37 -2.76
N ASP A 42 -56.01 -27.58 -2.94
CA ASP A 42 -56.14 -28.36 -4.18
C ASP A 42 -57.62 -28.59 -4.51
N MET A 43 -58.45 -28.91 -3.52
CA MET A 43 -59.92 -29.04 -3.66
C MET A 43 -60.58 -27.72 -4.08
N LEU A 44 -60.19 -26.60 -3.47
CA LEU A 44 -60.71 -25.28 -3.84
C LEU A 44 -60.28 -24.87 -5.25
N LEU A 45 -59.06 -25.22 -5.66
CA LEU A 45 -58.52 -24.99 -7.00
C LEU A 45 -59.14 -25.90 -8.07
N THR A 46 -59.63 -27.10 -7.71
CA THR A 46 -60.34 -28.00 -8.65
C THR A 46 -61.84 -27.72 -8.76
N THR A 47 -62.45 -27.09 -7.75
CA THR A 47 -63.92 -26.86 -7.72
C THR A 47 -64.34 -25.56 -8.42
N TYR A 48 -63.41 -24.63 -8.64
CA TYR A 48 -63.65 -23.41 -9.41
C TYR A 48 -62.88 -23.49 -10.73
N GLU A 49 -63.59 -23.46 -11.85
CA GLU A 49 -62.99 -23.20 -13.16
C GLU A 49 -62.34 -21.82 -13.11
N LEU A 50 -61.00 -21.80 -13.05
CA LEU A 50 -60.17 -20.63 -12.79
C LEU A 50 -60.06 -19.66 -13.98
N GLU A 51 -60.83 -19.85 -15.05
CA GLU A 51 -60.76 -19.02 -16.25
C GLU A 51 -61.20 -17.56 -15.99
N ASP A 52 -62.11 -17.33 -15.03
CA ASP A 52 -62.63 -15.98 -14.73
C ASP A 52 -61.84 -15.19 -13.65
N LEU A 53 -60.80 -15.78 -13.05
CA LEU A 53 -59.94 -15.14 -12.04
C LEU A 53 -58.59 -14.65 -12.60
N ALA A 54 -58.35 -14.85 -13.90
CA ALA A 54 -57.06 -14.61 -14.56
C ALA A 54 -56.71 -13.13 -14.80
N ASP A 55 -57.66 -12.22 -14.59
CA ASP A 55 -57.53 -10.82 -15.05
C ASP A 55 -56.82 -9.87 -14.08
N SER A 56 -56.56 -10.24 -12.83
CA SER A 56 -55.65 -9.46 -11.97
C SER A 56 -55.15 -10.26 -10.77
N TRP A 57 -54.03 -10.94 -10.92
CA TRP A 57 -53.34 -11.55 -9.78
C TRP A 57 -52.78 -10.44 -8.87
N THR A 58 -53.14 -10.43 -7.59
CA THR A 58 -52.55 -9.48 -6.65
C THR A 58 -51.16 -9.94 -6.21
N GLN A 59 -50.33 -8.99 -5.76
CA GLN A 59 -48.96 -9.30 -5.28
C GLN A 59 -48.97 -10.38 -4.19
N GLU A 60 -50.01 -10.45 -3.36
CA GLU A 60 -50.11 -11.44 -2.29
C GLU A 60 -50.29 -12.88 -2.83
N GLU A 61 -51.01 -13.08 -3.94
CA GLU A 61 -51.35 -14.41 -4.46
C GLU A 61 -50.14 -15.14 -5.05
N LEU A 62 -49.24 -14.42 -5.72
CA LEU A 62 -47.97 -14.94 -6.23
C LEU A 62 -47.07 -15.43 -5.09
N ILE A 63 -47.00 -14.68 -3.99
CA ILE A 63 -46.17 -15.00 -2.82
C ILE A 63 -46.68 -16.27 -2.10
N ILE A 64 -48.00 -16.44 -2.04
CA ILE A 64 -48.63 -17.62 -1.42
C ILE A 64 -48.34 -18.87 -2.24
N ARG A 65 -48.52 -18.80 -3.56
CA ARG A 65 -48.34 -19.95 -4.45
C ARG A 65 -46.89 -20.42 -4.51
N GLY A 66 -45.92 -19.50 -4.43
CA GLY A 66 -44.49 -19.84 -4.28
C GLY A 66 -44.19 -20.69 -3.05
N SER A 67 -45.01 -20.61 -2.01
CA SER A 67 -44.83 -21.40 -0.79
C SER A 67 -45.43 -22.82 -0.88
N LEU A 68 -46.20 -23.13 -1.94
CA LEU A 68 -47.03 -24.33 -2.05
C LEU A 68 -46.52 -25.39 -3.05
N GLY A 69 -45.55 -25.02 -3.91
CA GLY A 69 -44.84 -25.96 -4.79
C GLY A 69 -44.47 -25.30 -6.12
N VAL A 70 -43.18 -25.36 -6.46
CA VAL A 70 -42.60 -24.73 -7.64
C VAL A 70 -43.00 -25.43 -8.95
N ASP A 71 -43.44 -26.69 -8.89
CA ASP A 71 -43.62 -27.55 -10.08
C ASP A 71 -44.85 -27.23 -10.94
N THR A 72 -45.86 -26.50 -10.43
CA THR A 72 -47.06 -26.15 -11.22
C THR A 72 -47.00 -24.76 -11.84
N PHE A 73 -45.91 -24.01 -11.65
CA PHE A 73 -45.77 -22.63 -12.15
C PHE A 73 -46.16 -22.44 -13.64
N PRO A 74 -45.72 -23.31 -14.58
CA PRO A 74 -46.10 -23.18 -15.99
C PRO A 74 -47.60 -23.22 -16.26
N GLU A 75 -48.36 -23.94 -15.43
CA GLU A 75 -49.79 -24.20 -15.67
C GLU A 75 -50.66 -23.00 -15.30
N TRP A 76 -50.24 -22.19 -14.33
CA TRP A 76 -51.06 -21.09 -13.81
C TRP A 76 -50.47 -19.70 -14.09
N PHE A 77 -49.19 -19.58 -14.41
CA PHE A 77 -48.59 -18.28 -14.70
C PHE A 77 -48.97 -17.80 -16.10
N ASN A 78 -49.71 -16.69 -16.18
CA ASN A 78 -50.01 -16.03 -17.43
C ASN A 78 -49.15 -14.76 -17.60
N LYS A 79 -48.17 -14.82 -18.51
CA LYS A 79 -47.28 -13.72 -18.85
C LYS A 79 -48.01 -12.46 -19.34
N SER A 80 -49.13 -12.62 -20.07
CA SER A 80 -49.83 -11.47 -20.64
C SER A 80 -50.56 -10.64 -19.57
N SER A 81 -51.10 -11.28 -18.53
CA SER A 81 -51.82 -10.61 -17.43
C SER A 81 -50.97 -10.25 -16.23
N CYS A 82 -49.71 -10.70 -16.16
CA CYS A 82 -48.81 -10.37 -15.05
C CYS A 82 -48.43 -8.87 -15.02
N VAL A 83 -48.58 -8.25 -13.85
CA VAL A 83 -48.08 -6.89 -13.55
C VAL A 83 -46.72 -7.00 -12.86
N TYR A 84 -45.68 -6.62 -13.58
CA TYR A 84 -44.29 -6.72 -13.12
C TYR A 84 -43.92 -5.53 -12.24
N THR A 85 -44.18 -5.65 -10.94
CA THR A 85 -43.61 -4.74 -9.95
C THR A 85 -42.27 -5.26 -9.45
N TYR A 86 -41.46 -4.41 -8.82
CA TYR A 86 -40.17 -4.82 -8.25
C TYR A 86 -40.26 -6.03 -7.33
N LYS A 87 -41.26 -6.09 -6.45
CA LYS A 87 -41.45 -7.25 -5.56
C LYS A 87 -41.81 -8.51 -6.34
N VAL A 88 -42.61 -8.39 -7.40
CA VAL A 88 -42.99 -9.52 -8.26
C VAL A 88 -41.78 -10.02 -9.03
N VAL A 89 -41.02 -9.14 -9.70
CA VAL A 89 -39.79 -9.52 -10.43
C VAL A 89 -38.78 -10.17 -9.48
N GLN A 90 -38.56 -9.60 -8.30
CA GLN A 90 -37.68 -10.19 -7.29
C GLN A 90 -38.14 -11.59 -6.88
N HIS A 91 -39.43 -11.78 -6.64
CA HIS A 91 -40.00 -13.09 -6.26
C HIS A 91 -39.89 -14.12 -7.39
N LEU A 92 -40.22 -13.72 -8.63
CA LEU A 92 -40.09 -14.56 -9.82
C LEU A 92 -38.64 -14.99 -10.05
N ALA A 93 -37.70 -14.04 -9.97
CA ALA A 93 -36.28 -14.30 -10.12
C ALA A 93 -35.76 -15.28 -9.04
N MET A 94 -36.14 -15.05 -7.78
CA MET A 94 -35.63 -15.83 -6.64
C MET A 94 -36.19 -17.24 -6.55
N PHE A 95 -37.47 -17.45 -6.85
CA PHE A 95 -38.14 -18.76 -6.66
C PHE A 95 -38.44 -19.51 -7.94
N TYR A 96 -38.45 -18.83 -9.09
CA TYR A 96 -38.88 -19.40 -10.37
C TYR A 96 -37.85 -19.16 -11.48
N THR A 97 -36.56 -19.12 -11.14
CA THR A 97 -35.48 -18.95 -12.13
C THR A 97 -35.43 -20.07 -13.16
N ASP A 98 -35.84 -21.29 -12.80
CA ASP A 98 -35.87 -22.41 -13.75
C ASP A 98 -36.97 -22.26 -14.81
N TYR A 99 -37.97 -21.41 -14.55
CA TYR A 99 -39.05 -21.05 -15.47
C TYR A 99 -38.86 -19.67 -16.11
N PHE A 100 -37.63 -19.17 -16.17
CA PHE A 100 -37.31 -17.85 -16.69
C PHE A 100 -37.97 -17.55 -18.04
N ASP A 101 -37.95 -18.51 -18.98
CA ASP A 101 -38.55 -18.32 -20.31
C ASP A 101 -40.06 -18.12 -20.32
N ILE A 102 -40.74 -18.56 -19.26
CA ILE A 102 -42.19 -18.44 -19.13
C ILE A 102 -42.55 -17.03 -18.68
N TRP A 103 -41.82 -16.49 -17.71
CA TRP A 103 -42.16 -15.19 -17.12
C TRP A 103 -41.33 -14.02 -17.64
N TRP A 104 -40.18 -14.23 -18.25
CA TRP A 104 -39.32 -13.16 -18.73
C TRP A 104 -39.99 -12.40 -19.89
N ASP A 105 -40.19 -11.10 -19.71
CA ASP A 105 -40.73 -10.20 -20.72
C ASP A 105 -39.85 -8.94 -20.83
N PRO A 106 -39.02 -8.80 -21.88
CA PRO A 106 -38.12 -7.66 -21.99
C PRO A 106 -38.85 -6.31 -22.13
N GLU A 107 -40.11 -6.30 -22.58
CA GLU A 107 -40.91 -5.07 -22.70
C GLU A 107 -41.51 -4.64 -21.35
N LYS A 108 -41.72 -5.58 -20.42
CA LYS A 108 -42.34 -5.32 -19.10
C LYS A 108 -41.33 -5.33 -17.95
N VAL A 109 -40.14 -5.90 -18.15
CA VAL A 109 -39.10 -6.03 -17.13
C VAL A 109 -37.83 -5.33 -17.63
N PRO A 110 -37.79 -3.98 -17.59
CA PRO A 110 -36.66 -3.21 -18.06
C PRO A 110 -35.38 -3.55 -17.28
N VAL A 111 -34.28 -3.76 -18.00
CA VAL A 111 -33.00 -4.13 -17.39
C VAL A 111 -32.46 -3.00 -16.52
N SER A 112 -32.78 -1.75 -16.86
CA SER A 112 -32.41 -0.55 -16.10
C SER A 112 -32.95 -0.50 -14.67
N GLU A 113 -34.09 -1.14 -14.41
CA GLU A 113 -34.68 -1.20 -13.07
C GLU A 113 -34.31 -2.50 -12.34
N TYR A 114 -34.23 -3.62 -13.08
CA TYR A 114 -34.15 -4.95 -12.48
C TYR A 114 -32.81 -5.66 -12.66
N GLY A 115 -31.83 -5.03 -13.32
CA GLY A 115 -30.54 -5.64 -13.66
C GLY A 115 -29.81 -6.26 -12.47
N GLY A 116 -29.85 -5.64 -11.30
CA GLY A 116 -29.24 -6.18 -10.08
C GLY A 116 -29.90 -7.49 -9.60
N ILE A 117 -31.23 -7.54 -9.60
CA ILE A 117 -32.00 -8.75 -9.25
C ILE A 117 -31.72 -9.87 -10.26
N LEU A 118 -31.75 -9.54 -11.55
CA LEU A 118 -31.51 -10.50 -12.63
C LEU A 118 -30.10 -11.07 -12.57
N CYS A 119 -29.11 -10.25 -12.24
CA CYS A 119 -27.75 -10.72 -11.99
C CYS A 119 -27.71 -11.75 -10.86
N GLN A 120 -28.32 -11.43 -9.72
CA GLN A 120 -28.21 -12.24 -8.50
C GLN A 120 -28.91 -13.60 -8.62
N TYR A 121 -30.12 -13.62 -9.20
CA TYR A 121 -30.97 -14.81 -9.17
C TYR A 121 -31.15 -15.46 -10.55
N CYS A 122 -30.90 -14.73 -11.64
CA CYS A 122 -31.13 -15.19 -13.02
C CYS A 122 -29.83 -15.24 -13.86
N SER A 123 -28.67 -15.40 -13.23
CA SER A 123 -27.37 -15.40 -13.93
C SER A 123 -27.26 -16.51 -15.00
N LYS A 124 -27.89 -17.66 -14.81
CA LYS A 124 -27.94 -18.75 -15.82
C LYS A 124 -28.59 -18.31 -17.14
N HIS A 125 -29.44 -17.29 -17.10
CA HIS A 125 -30.17 -16.75 -18.26
C HIS A 125 -29.58 -15.42 -18.76
N PHE A 126 -28.36 -15.06 -18.33
CA PHE A 126 -27.71 -13.78 -18.65
C PHE A 126 -27.85 -13.37 -20.11
N LYS A 127 -27.56 -14.27 -21.05
CA LYS A 127 -27.61 -13.98 -22.50
C LYS A 127 -29.00 -13.56 -23.02
N LYS A 128 -30.08 -13.86 -22.30
CA LYS A 128 -31.46 -13.55 -22.70
C LYS A 128 -31.90 -12.17 -22.23
N TRP A 129 -31.49 -11.78 -21.03
CA TRP A 129 -31.90 -10.50 -20.44
C TRP A 129 -30.83 -9.42 -20.53
N TRP A 130 -29.57 -9.77 -20.80
CA TRP A 130 -28.49 -8.81 -20.84
C TRP A 130 -28.71 -7.77 -21.95
N ASN A 131 -28.75 -6.50 -21.54
CA ASN A 131 -28.69 -5.35 -22.42
C ASN A 131 -27.68 -4.35 -21.85
N ALA A 132 -26.56 -4.15 -22.55
CA ALA A 132 -25.48 -3.29 -22.08
C ALA A 132 -25.86 -1.81 -22.04
N GLU A 133 -26.80 -1.36 -22.87
CA GLU A 133 -27.24 0.04 -22.95
C GLU A 133 -28.23 0.39 -21.83
N GLU A 134 -29.02 -0.60 -21.39
CA GLU A 134 -30.01 -0.41 -20.33
C GLU A 134 -29.46 -0.71 -18.93
N PHE A 135 -28.39 -1.49 -18.79
CA PHE A 135 -27.94 -1.95 -17.47
C PHE A 135 -27.57 -0.80 -16.52
N PRO A 136 -28.05 -0.80 -15.26
CA PRO A 136 -27.83 0.31 -14.33
C PRO A 136 -26.45 0.20 -13.65
N TYR A 137 -25.38 0.51 -14.39
CA TYR A 137 -23.99 0.37 -13.91
C TYR A 137 -23.75 1.07 -12.56
N GLU A 138 -24.27 2.28 -12.38
CA GLU A 138 -24.09 3.05 -11.15
C GLU A 138 -24.68 2.36 -9.91
N GLN A 139 -25.74 1.58 -10.07
CA GLN A 139 -26.51 1.01 -8.95
C GLN A 139 -26.27 -0.50 -8.77
N ALA A 140 -25.85 -1.19 -9.84
CA ALA A 140 -25.83 -2.65 -9.87
C ALA A 140 -24.57 -3.27 -10.50
N CYS A 141 -23.50 -2.50 -10.73
CA CYS A 141 -22.27 -3.07 -11.29
C CYS A 141 -21.74 -4.25 -10.46
N ASP A 142 -21.80 -4.17 -9.13
CA ASP A 142 -21.38 -5.25 -8.22
C ASP A 142 -22.14 -6.55 -8.46
N ALA A 143 -23.41 -6.46 -8.85
CA ALA A 143 -24.23 -7.63 -9.12
C ALA A 143 -23.70 -8.43 -10.33
N LEU A 144 -22.98 -7.80 -11.27
CA LEU A 144 -22.38 -8.50 -12.43
C LEU A 144 -21.40 -9.61 -12.01
N LEU A 145 -20.88 -9.56 -10.78
CA LEU A 145 -20.05 -10.62 -10.22
C LEU A 145 -20.80 -11.95 -10.08
N TYR A 146 -22.13 -11.95 -9.89
CA TYR A 146 -22.95 -13.17 -9.96
C TYR A 146 -23.02 -13.77 -11.37
N CYS A 147 -22.66 -12.98 -12.40
CA CYS A 147 -22.66 -13.36 -13.81
C CYS A 147 -21.23 -13.55 -14.35
N TRP A 148 -20.30 -13.98 -13.49
CA TRP A 148 -18.88 -14.10 -13.81
C TRP A 148 -18.58 -14.94 -15.06
N GLU A 149 -19.32 -16.03 -15.26
CA GLU A 149 -19.17 -16.93 -16.42
C GLU A 149 -19.36 -16.19 -17.75
N TYR A 150 -20.07 -15.05 -17.74
CA TYR A 150 -20.40 -14.23 -18.90
C TYR A 150 -19.54 -12.96 -19.01
N LYS A 151 -18.47 -12.81 -18.23
CA LYS A 151 -17.63 -11.59 -18.21
C LYS A 151 -17.10 -11.15 -19.58
N LYS A 152 -16.87 -12.06 -20.53
CA LYS A 152 -16.45 -11.68 -21.90
C LYS A 152 -17.46 -10.77 -22.61
N ILE A 153 -18.73 -10.84 -22.19
CA ILE A 153 -19.83 -10.03 -22.72
C ILE A 153 -19.83 -8.65 -22.05
N TRP A 154 -19.75 -8.58 -20.72
CA TRP A 154 -19.98 -7.34 -19.96
C TRP A 154 -18.71 -6.60 -19.53
N TRP A 155 -17.54 -7.26 -19.50
CA TRP A 155 -16.26 -6.69 -19.09
C TRP A 155 -15.40 -6.29 -20.28
N ASP A 156 -15.12 -7.22 -21.20
CA ASP A 156 -14.08 -7.03 -22.23
C ASP A 156 -14.48 -6.05 -23.35
N ASN A 157 -15.78 -5.88 -23.62
CA ASN A 157 -16.28 -5.17 -24.81
C ASN A 157 -17.28 -4.06 -24.49
N ASN A 158 -17.33 -3.59 -23.24
CA ASN A 158 -18.39 -2.73 -22.79
C ASN A 158 -17.90 -1.30 -22.48
N PRO A 159 -18.09 -0.34 -23.42
CA PRO A 159 -17.64 1.03 -23.21
C PRO A 159 -18.40 1.75 -22.10
N HIS A 160 -19.58 1.27 -21.72
CA HIS A 160 -20.40 1.86 -20.66
C HIS A 160 -19.99 1.39 -19.27
N PHE A 161 -19.19 0.33 -19.17
CA PHE A 161 -18.79 -0.23 -17.89
C PHE A 161 -17.71 0.61 -17.20
N GLN A 162 -18.16 1.38 -16.20
CA GLN A 162 -17.32 2.13 -15.27
C GLN A 162 -17.46 1.48 -13.88
N PRO A 163 -16.56 0.54 -13.52
CA PRO A 163 -16.59 -0.10 -12.21
C PRO A 163 -16.42 0.93 -11.11
N THR A 164 -17.27 0.82 -10.09
CA THR A 164 -17.18 1.61 -8.87
C THR A 164 -16.01 1.11 -8.00
N GLU A 165 -15.69 1.85 -6.94
CA GLU A 165 -14.70 1.39 -5.97
C GLU A 165 -15.13 0.07 -5.30
N ASP A 166 -16.40 -0.04 -4.91
CA ASP A 166 -16.97 -1.23 -4.30
C ASP A 166 -16.88 -2.45 -5.22
N PHE A 167 -17.05 -2.24 -6.52
CA PHE A 167 -16.85 -3.30 -7.52
C PHE A 167 -15.43 -3.85 -7.46
N TYR A 168 -14.42 -2.98 -7.46
CA TYR A 168 -13.02 -3.42 -7.36
C TYR A 168 -12.74 -4.12 -6.03
N ARG A 169 -13.26 -3.60 -4.91
CA ARG A 169 -13.12 -4.25 -3.60
C ARG A 169 -13.69 -5.67 -3.62
N GLN A 170 -14.88 -5.86 -4.18
CA GLN A 170 -15.50 -7.18 -4.30
C GLN A 170 -14.75 -8.09 -5.27
N LEU A 171 -14.27 -7.55 -6.40
CA LEU A 171 -13.49 -8.30 -7.36
C LEU A 171 -12.20 -8.85 -6.74
N ILE A 172 -11.46 -8.02 -6.00
CA ILE A 172 -10.22 -8.42 -5.34
C ILE A 172 -10.50 -9.42 -4.22
N THR A 173 -11.51 -9.15 -3.38
CA THR A 173 -11.80 -9.95 -2.19
C THR A 173 -12.36 -11.32 -2.55
N PHE A 174 -13.35 -11.38 -3.45
CA PHE A 174 -14.10 -12.60 -3.75
C PHE A 174 -13.63 -13.32 -5.01
N PHE A 175 -13.03 -12.63 -5.97
CA PHE A 175 -12.60 -13.19 -7.26
C PHE A 175 -11.08 -13.33 -7.40
N ASN A 176 -10.31 -13.26 -6.30
CA ASN A 176 -8.86 -13.50 -6.33
C ASN A 176 -8.47 -14.85 -6.96
N ARG A 177 -9.27 -15.91 -6.81
CA ARG A 177 -9.01 -17.22 -7.45
C ARG A 177 -9.07 -17.17 -8.99
N HIS A 178 -9.76 -16.17 -9.52
CA HIS A 178 -9.90 -15.92 -10.95
C HIS A 178 -9.04 -14.74 -11.41
N PHE A 179 -8.05 -14.31 -10.63
CA PHE A 179 -7.21 -13.13 -10.88
C PHE A 179 -6.73 -13.03 -12.34
N ASN A 180 -6.09 -14.08 -12.85
CA ASN A 180 -5.52 -14.10 -14.21
C ASN A 180 -6.54 -13.82 -15.32
N SER A 181 -7.81 -14.01 -15.00
CA SER A 181 -8.89 -13.95 -15.95
C SER A 181 -9.51 -12.55 -16.04
N TRP A 182 -9.28 -11.69 -15.04
CA TRP A 182 -9.84 -10.33 -14.98
C TRP A 182 -8.79 -9.25 -14.82
N TRP A 183 -7.60 -9.62 -14.37
CA TRP A 183 -6.49 -8.71 -14.22
C TRP A 183 -6.10 -8.08 -15.55
N ASN A 184 -6.22 -6.75 -15.60
CA ASN A 184 -5.70 -5.91 -16.67
C ASN A 184 -4.95 -4.74 -16.03
N PRO A 185 -3.60 -4.72 -16.12
CA PRO A 185 -2.82 -3.70 -15.44
C PRO A 185 -3.10 -2.30 -15.96
N ASP A 186 -3.32 -2.13 -17.28
CA ASP A 186 -3.58 -0.82 -17.86
C ASP A 186 -4.89 -0.22 -17.35
N LEU A 187 -5.97 -1.02 -17.33
CA LEU A 187 -7.26 -0.59 -16.79
C LEU A 187 -7.18 -0.27 -15.30
N PHE A 188 -6.45 -1.09 -14.55
CA PHE A 188 -6.32 -0.94 -13.10
C PHE A 188 -5.58 0.35 -12.72
N TYR A 189 -4.39 0.58 -13.29
CA TYR A 189 -3.60 1.77 -12.97
C TYR A 189 -4.21 3.06 -13.53
N GLN A 190 -4.96 3.01 -14.64
CA GLN A 190 -5.70 4.16 -15.15
C GLN A 190 -6.83 4.62 -14.21
N ARG A 191 -7.37 3.73 -13.39
CA ARG A 191 -8.56 3.96 -12.55
C ARG A 191 -8.26 4.05 -11.06
N GLY A 192 -7.07 4.55 -10.69
CA GLY A 192 -6.72 4.76 -9.28
C GLY A 192 -6.34 3.50 -8.53
N GLY A 193 -6.02 2.39 -9.21
CA GLY A 193 -5.81 1.07 -8.60
C GLY A 193 -4.85 1.00 -7.41
N LEU A 194 -3.91 1.96 -7.28
CA LEU A 194 -3.06 2.07 -6.09
C LEU A 194 -3.86 2.19 -4.78
N GLU A 195 -5.10 2.69 -4.82
CA GLU A 195 -5.99 2.81 -3.65
C GLU A 195 -6.42 1.46 -3.05
N TYR A 196 -6.26 0.36 -3.79
CA TYR A 196 -6.62 -0.99 -3.33
C TYR A 196 -5.40 -1.86 -3.03
N LEU A 197 -4.21 -1.28 -2.92
CA LEU A 197 -2.96 -2.01 -2.72
C LEU A 197 -3.02 -2.92 -1.49
N ASP A 198 -3.64 -2.45 -0.41
CA ASP A 198 -3.87 -3.21 0.80
C ASP A 198 -4.70 -4.49 0.54
N LEU A 199 -5.75 -4.38 -0.27
CA LEU A 199 -6.57 -5.53 -0.67
C LEU A 199 -5.82 -6.49 -1.59
N PHE A 200 -5.01 -5.99 -2.53
CA PHE A 200 -4.17 -6.87 -3.37
C PHE A 200 -3.14 -7.60 -2.53
N ALA A 201 -2.48 -6.89 -1.61
CA ALA A 201 -1.55 -7.49 -0.68
C ALA A 201 -2.27 -8.57 0.15
N GLN A 202 -3.47 -8.31 0.66
CA GLN A 202 -4.18 -9.27 1.50
C GLN A 202 -4.72 -10.50 0.74
N TYR A 203 -5.39 -10.30 -0.40
CA TYR A 203 -6.17 -11.34 -1.08
C TYR A 203 -5.50 -11.90 -2.34
N CYS A 204 -4.52 -11.19 -2.91
CA CYS A 204 -3.89 -11.53 -4.19
C CYS A 204 -2.38 -11.81 -4.06
N THR A 205 -1.89 -12.20 -2.88
CA THR A 205 -0.46 -12.51 -2.62
C THR A 205 0.15 -13.46 -3.66
N ARG A 206 -0.56 -14.53 -4.02
CA ARG A 206 -0.11 -15.54 -5.02
C ARG A 206 0.09 -14.97 -6.43
N HIS A 207 -0.38 -13.76 -6.67
CA HIS A 207 -0.29 -13.05 -7.93
C HIS A 207 0.56 -11.77 -7.82
N PHE A 208 1.36 -11.62 -6.76
CA PHE A 208 2.21 -10.45 -6.50
C PHE A 208 2.93 -9.96 -7.76
N ASP A 209 3.61 -10.87 -8.45
CA ASP A 209 4.41 -10.56 -9.64
C ASP A 209 3.61 -10.03 -10.84
N LYS A 210 2.28 -10.13 -10.79
CA LYS A 210 1.40 -9.63 -11.84
C LYS A 210 0.81 -8.26 -11.50
N TRP A 211 0.41 -8.05 -10.25
CA TRP A 211 -0.17 -6.77 -9.82
C TRP A 211 0.83 -5.77 -9.31
N TRP A 212 1.98 -6.20 -8.82
CA TRP A 212 3.06 -5.30 -8.45
C TRP A 212 3.91 -4.97 -9.68
N ILE A 213 3.67 -3.81 -10.28
CA ILE A 213 4.43 -3.30 -11.43
C ILE A 213 5.26 -2.09 -10.97
N PRO A 214 6.55 -2.26 -10.62
CA PRO A 214 7.39 -1.22 -10.04
C PRO A 214 7.37 0.11 -10.80
N GLU A 215 7.37 0.05 -12.13
CA GLU A 215 7.43 1.21 -13.03
C GLU A 215 6.17 2.09 -12.96
N ARG A 216 5.06 1.52 -12.45
CA ARG A 216 3.80 2.24 -12.23
C ARG A 216 3.75 2.91 -10.86
N PHE A 217 4.65 2.56 -9.94
CA PHE A 217 4.77 3.16 -8.61
C PHE A 217 5.68 4.39 -8.64
N LYS A 218 5.09 5.55 -8.96
CA LYS A 218 5.80 6.85 -8.95
C LYS A 218 5.86 7.53 -7.58
N ARG A 219 5.15 7.00 -6.59
CA ARG A 219 5.08 7.56 -5.23
C ARG A 219 5.58 6.57 -4.19
N LYS A 220 5.92 7.11 -3.03
CA LYS A 220 6.20 6.32 -1.84
C LYS A 220 4.89 5.77 -1.25
N LEU A 221 5.01 4.64 -0.55
CA LEU A 221 3.90 3.99 0.14
C LEU A 221 3.45 4.81 1.35
N TYR A 222 2.15 4.82 1.59
CA TYR A 222 1.57 5.28 2.85
C TYR A 222 1.72 4.20 3.93
N ASP A 223 1.60 4.59 5.19
CA ASP A 223 1.76 3.68 6.33
C ASP A 223 0.85 2.45 6.26
N PHE A 224 -0.42 2.61 5.87
CA PHE A 224 -1.36 1.49 5.80
C PHE A 224 -1.04 0.51 4.65
N GLU A 225 -0.51 1.00 3.54
CA GLU A 225 -0.07 0.18 2.40
C GLU A 225 1.18 -0.61 2.76
N LEU A 226 2.10 0.05 3.46
CA LEU A 226 3.31 -0.56 3.99
C LEU A 226 2.97 -1.65 5.00
N GLU A 227 2.01 -1.41 5.90
CA GLU A 227 1.49 -2.38 6.85
C GLU A 227 0.91 -3.62 6.13
N ALA A 228 0.11 -3.41 5.08
CA ALA A 228 -0.46 -4.51 4.32
C ALA A 228 0.61 -5.36 3.60
N LEU A 229 1.62 -4.72 2.99
CA LEU A 229 2.74 -5.43 2.34
C LEU A 229 3.62 -6.18 3.35
N ILE A 230 3.90 -5.59 4.51
CA ILE A 230 4.65 -6.25 5.60
C ILE A 230 3.91 -7.49 6.10
N ASN A 231 2.59 -7.37 6.30
CA ASN A 231 1.80 -8.46 6.89
C ASN A 231 1.47 -9.57 5.89
N HIS A 232 1.32 -9.25 4.61
CA HIS A 232 0.80 -10.19 3.62
C HIS A 232 1.76 -10.54 2.49
N CYS A 233 2.77 -9.70 2.21
CA CYS A 233 3.75 -9.92 1.14
C CYS A 233 5.22 -9.75 1.60
N PRO A 234 5.62 -10.24 2.80
CA PRO A 234 6.99 -10.05 3.31
C PRO A 234 8.06 -10.73 2.44
N GLU A 235 7.72 -11.85 1.79
CA GLU A 235 8.60 -12.62 0.90
C GLU A 235 8.95 -11.87 -0.40
N HIS A 236 8.19 -10.84 -0.72
CA HIS A 236 8.38 -10.02 -1.92
C HIS A 236 9.09 -8.69 -1.64
N PHE A 237 9.69 -8.52 -0.46
CA PHE A 237 10.31 -7.26 -0.04
C PHE A 237 11.29 -6.68 -1.06
N ASP A 238 12.13 -7.50 -1.68
CA ASP A 238 13.08 -7.05 -2.69
C ASP A 238 12.43 -6.31 -3.86
N LYS A 239 11.17 -6.63 -4.16
CA LYS A 239 10.40 -6.01 -5.24
C LYS A 239 9.75 -4.71 -4.82
N TRP A 240 9.40 -4.52 -3.55
CA TRP A 240 8.68 -3.32 -3.10
C TRP A 240 9.49 -2.37 -2.21
N LYS A 241 10.71 -2.75 -1.78
CA LYS A 241 11.58 -1.93 -0.92
C LYS A 241 11.90 -0.53 -1.48
N PHE A 242 11.93 -0.36 -2.81
CA PHE A 242 12.18 0.95 -3.43
C PHE A 242 11.04 1.95 -3.18
N ALA A 243 9.82 1.44 -2.96
CA ALA A 243 8.62 2.24 -2.71
C ALA A 243 8.47 2.65 -1.24
N VAL A 244 9.30 2.11 -0.34
CA VAL A 244 9.31 2.48 1.08
C VAL A 244 9.69 3.97 1.21
N PRO A 245 8.93 4.77 2.00
CA PRO A 245 9.27 6.16 2.24
C PRO A 245 10.61 6.29 2.97
N GLU A 246 11.36 7.36 2.68
CA GLU A 246 12.64 7.62 3.34
C GLU A 246 12.48 7.87 4.84
N THR A 247 11.33 8.43 5.22
CA THR A 247 10.95 8.72 6.60
C THR A 247 9.85 7.77 7.04
N ILE A 248 10.17 6.88 7.99
CA ILE A 248 9.23 5.94 8.59
C ILE A 248 8.96 6.40 10.03
N VAL A 249 7.71 6.68 10.37
CA VAL A 249 7.37 7.23 11.70
C VAL A 249 6.95 6.12 12.67
N ARG A 250 6.35 5.04 12.17
CA ARG A 250 5.85 3.94 13.00
C ARG A 250 6.97 3.01 13.45
N GLU A 251 7.13 2.90 14.75
CA GLU A 251 8.16 2.07 15.41
C GLU A 251 8.09 0.60 14.99
N GLY A 252 6.88 0.05 14.86
CA GLY A 252 6.66 -1.34 14.45
C GLY A 252 7.23 -1.67 13.06
N PHE A 253 7.23 -0.71 12.13
CA PHE A 253 7.85 -0.93 10.81
C PHE A 253 9.37 -0.96 10.91
N ILE A 254 9.95 -0.03 11.67
CA ILE A 254 11.40 0.03 11.90
C ILE A 254 11.87 -1.27 12.56
N GLU A 255 11.15 -1.73 13.58
CA GLU A 255 11.42 -3.00 14.25
C GLU A 255 11.39 -4.17 13.26
N TRP A 256 10.36 -4.24 12.42
CA TRP A 256 10.25 -5.27 11.40
C TRP A 256 11.42 -5.24 10.39
N PHE A 257 11.84 -4.05 9.93
CA PHE A 257 13.00 -3.94 9.03
C PHE A 257 14.31 -4.33 9.72
N ILE A 258 14.51 -3.98 10.99
CA ILE A 258 15.69 -4.40 11.77
C ILE A 258 15.77 -5.92 11.85
N ASP A 259 14.63 -6.58 12.09
CA ASP A 259 14.58 -8.03 12.30
C ASP A 259 14.72 -8.83 11.01
N ASN A 260 14.14 -8.33 9.91
CA ASN A 260 14.05 -9.10 8.66
C ASN A 260 15.04 -8.63 7.58
N TYR A 261 15.42 -7.35 7.57
CA TYR A 261 16.20 -6.72 6.49
C TYR A 261 17.24 -5.72 7.02
N PRO A 262 18.21 -6.17 7.85
CA PRO A 262 19.16 -5.30 8.54
C PRO A 262 20.01 -4.42 7.60
N ASP A 263 20.34 -4.91 6.40
CA ASP A 263 21.11 -4.15 5.41
C ASP A 263 20.33 -2.98 4.80
N PHE A 264 19.00 -3.13 4.67
CA PHE A 264 18.14 -2.05 4.18
C PHE A 264 18.11 -0.88 5.18
N CYS A 265 18.11 -1.19 6.48
CA CYS A 265 18.12 -0.19 7.56
C CYS A 265 19.33 0.76 7.52
N LYS A 266 20.47 0.34 6.97
CA LYS A 266 21.68 1.19 6.86
C LYS A 266 21.46 2.45 6.01
N ASN A 267 20.51 2.39 5.07
CA ASN A 267 20.22 3.47 4.14
C ASN A 267 18.97 4.29 4.52
N LEU A 268 18.21 3.85 5.53
CA LEU A 268 17.00 4.55 5.93
C LEU A 268 17.33 5.83 6.71
N ASN A 269 16.69 6.94 6.33
CA ASN A 269 16.81 8.22 7.01
C ASN A 269 15.71 8.38 8.07
N VAL A 270 15.78 7.57 9.13
CA VAL A 270 14.71 7.47 10.13
C VAL A 270 15.10 8.08 11.47
N LYS A 271 14.15 8.73 12.14
CA LYS A 271 14.29 8.96 13.58
C LYS A 271 13.98 7.65 14.29
N ILE A 272 15.03 6.96 14.74
CA ILE A 272 14.90 5.66 15.40
C ILE A 272 14.79 5.88 16.91
N PRO A 273 13.74 5.39 17.58
CA PRO A 273 13.66 5.36 19.04
C PRO A 273 14.90 4.70 19.66
N ALA A 274 15.30 5.13 20.85
CA ALA A 274 16.53 4.64 21.49
C ALA A 274 16.51 3.11 21.70
N GLU A 275 15.35 2.56 22.00
CA GLU A 275 15.11 1.14 22.24
C GLU A 275 15.39 0.32 20.98
N LEU A 276 14.89 0.77 19.82
CA LEU A 276 15.12 0.13 18.53
C LEU A 276 16.57 0.32 18.04
N LEU A 277 17.20 1.45 18.35
CA LEU A 277 18.62 1.67 18.07
C LEU A 277 19.50 0.66 18.83
N ILE A 278 19.20 0.40 20.12
CA ILE A 278 19.90 -0.63 20.90
C ILE A 278 19.70 -2.01 20.26
N LYS A 279 18.48 -2.34 19.84
CA LYS A 279 18.16 -3.62 19.19
C LYS A 279 18.92 -3.80 17.88
N ALA A 280 18.95 -2.76 17.05
CA ALA A 280 19.68 -2.76 15.79
C ALA A 280 21.20 -2.88 15.98
N THR A 281 21.79 -2.15 16.93
CA THR A 281 23.23 -2.25 17.25
C THR A 281 23.60 -3.65 17.74
N LYS A 282 22.76 -4.29 18.58
CA LYS A 282 22.96 -5.69 18.98
C LYS A 282 22.90 -6.66 17.80
N SER A 283 22.17 -6.30 16.76
CA SER A 283 22.04 -7.07 15.51
C SER A 283 23.15 -6.71 14.50
N GLY A 284 24.16 -5.93 14.90
CA GLY A 284 25.29 -5.54 14.04
C GLY A 284 24.97 -4.44 13.01
N ILE A 285 23.82 -3.77 13.13
CA ILE A 285 23.42 -2.71 12.21
C ILE A 285 24.06 -1.40 12.66
N THR A 286 24.84 -0.79 11.76
CA THR A 286 25.43 0.55 11.95
C THR A 286 24.60 1.58 11.18
N PHE A 287 24.07 2.58 11.87
CA PHE A 287 23.41 3.74 11.24
C PHE A 287 24.38 4.89 11.02
N LYS A 288 24.09 5.74 10.03
CA LYS A 288 24.84 6.99 9.82
C LYS A 288 24.69 7.91 11.04
N SER A 289 25.77 8.64 11.38
CA SER A 289 25.87 9.42 12.62
C SER A 289 24.77 10.49 12.77
N TYR A 290 24.28 11.06 11.67
CA TYR A 290 23.22 12.09 11.68
C TYR A 290 21.81 11.53 11.97
N THR A 291 21.61 10.22 11.85
CA THR A 291 20.34 9.53 12.13
C THR A 291 20.04 9.50 13.65
N ILE A 292 21.08 9.62 14.48
CA ILE A 292 20.99 9.62 15.94
C ILE A 292 20.71 11.05 16.44
N THR A 293 19.43 11.43 16.52
CA THR A 293 19.03 12.77 16.98
C THR A 293 19.30 13.03 18.47
N SER A 294 19.35 14.30 18.88
CA SER A 294 19.61 14.73 20.26
C SER A 294 18.57 14.23 21.28
N ALA A 295 17.34 13.95 20.85
CA ALA A 295 16.28 13.37 21.69
C ALA A 295 16.60 11.91 22.07
N VAL A 296 17.12 11.13 21.11
CA VAL A 296 17.59 9.76 21.33
C VAL A 296 18.74 9.76 22.33
N LYS A 297 19.66 10.73 22.25
CA LYS A 297 20.76 10.85 23.22
C LYS A 297 20.27 10.96 24.67
N LYS A 298 19.21 11.75 24.93
CA LYS A 298 18.68 11.97 26.28
C LYS A 298 17.91 10.77 26.82
N GLN A 299 17.12 10.09 25.97
CA GLN A 299 16.32 8.92 26.35
C GLN A 299 17.17 7.64 26.44
N PHE A 300 18.15 7.48 25.56
CA PHE A 300 19.17 6.43 25.61
C PHE A 300 20.01 6.52 26.90
N LEU A 301 20.39 7.73 27.33
CA LEU A 301 21.09 7.93 28.60
C LEU A 301 20.27 7.49 29.82
N SER A 302 18.94 7.56 29.75
CA SER A 302 18.05 7.16 30.85
C SER A 302 17.67 5.67 30.89
N SER A 303 17.85 4.92 29.79
CA SER A 303 17.41 3.51 29.67
C SER A 303 18.53 2.47 29.75
N LEU A 304 19.79 2.90 29.93
CA LEU A 304 20.93 1.99 30.07
C LEU A 304 20.99 1.38 31.48
N SER A 305 21.13 0.06 31.56
CA SER A 305 21.43 -0.65 32.81
C SER A 305 22.77 -0.19 33.39
N VAL A 306 22.94 -0.29 34.72
CA VAL A 306 24.16 0.16 35.46
C VAL A 306 25.46 -0.32 34.81
N SER A 307 25.53 -1.56 34.31
CA SER A 307 26.71 -2.09 33.61
C SER A 307 27.03 -1.43 32.26
N LYS A 308 26.02 -0.90 31.57
CA LYS A 308 26.19 -0.17 30.31
C LYS A 308 26.39 1.33 30.54
N PHE A 309 25.96 1.83 31.69
CA PHE A 309 26.25 3.18 32.13
C PHE A 309 27.75 3.36 32.34
N THR A 310 28.43 2.40 32.98
CA THR A 310 29.90 2.46 33.18
C THR A 310 30.69 2.52 31.88
N GLU A 311 30.28 1.76 30.86
CA GLU A 311 30.96 1.78 29.56
C GLU A 311 30.72 3.10 28.81
N LEU A 312 29.51 3.65 28.90
CA LEU A 312 29.20 4.95 28.31
C LEU A 312 29.90 6.09 29.06
N GLU A 313 29.92 6.05 30.39
CA GLU A 313 30.70 6.98 31.22
C GLU A 313 32.18 6.93 30.85
N ARG A 314 32.74 5.72 30.67
CA ARG A 314 34.12 5.54 30.20
C ARG A 314 34.34 6.22 28.85
N LEU A 315 33.49 5.98 27.86
CA LEU A 315 33.61 6.61 26.53
C LEU A 315 33.41 8.13 26.57
N ILE A 316 32.49 8.63 27.40
CA ILE A 316 32.29 10.07 27.61
C ILE A 316 33.54 10.68 28.25
N GLN A 317 34.09 10.04 29.28
CA GLN A 317 35.29 10.51 29.97
C GLN A 317 36.50 10.50 29.04
N GLU A 318 36.71 9.44 28.26
CA GLU A 318 37.76 9.36 27.24
C GLU A 318 37.64 10.47 26.20
N ARG A 319 36.40 10.79 25.80
CA ARG A 319 36.12 11.90 24.90
C ARG A 319 36.47 13.25 25.53
N LEU A 320 36.08 13.47 26.79
CA LEU A 320 36.39 14.70 27.53
C LEU A 320 37.90 14.87 27.73
N ASP A 321 38.60 13.78 28.05
CA ASP A 321 40.05 13.78 28.22
C ASP A 321 40.77 14.09 26.89
N ARG A 322 40.31 13.52 25.76
CA ARG A 322 40.83 13.88 24.43
C ARG A 322 40.56 15.36 24.08
N ILE A 323 39.39 15.90 24.43
CA ILE A 323 39.08 17.33 24.24
C ILE A 323 40.04 18.21 25.06
N LYS A 324 40.27 17.85 26.32
CA LYS A 324 41.19 18.58 27.20
C LYS A 324 42.60 18.57 26.64
N LEU A 325 43.11 17.41 26.25
CA LEU A 325 44.44 17.25 25.64
C LEU A 325 44.58 18.07 24.36
N PHE A 326 43.54 18.11 23.52
CA PHE A 326 43.50 18.92 22.31
C PHE A 326 43.67 20.42 22.63
N LEU A 327 42.87 20.95 23.56
CA LEU A 327 42.92 22.36 23.95
C LEU A 327 44.27 22.75 24.60
N GLU A 328 44.84 21.85 25.41
CA GLU A 328 46.16 22.04 26.01
C GLU A 328 47.26 22.12 24.94
N ARG A 329 47.24 21.21 23.96
CA ARG A 329 48.21 21.24 22.85
C ARG A 329 48.06 22.48 21.97
N LEU A 330 46.83 22.90 21.67
CA LEU A 330 46.59 24.15 20.93
C LEU A 330 47.14 25.37 21.69
N THR A 331 46.90 25.44 22.99
CA THR A 331 47.41 26.52 23.85
C THR A 331 48.95 26.51 23.88
N HIS A 332 49.57 25.34 24.01
CA HIS A 332 51.03 25.20 24.02
C HIS A 332 51.66 25.61 22.68
N SER A 333 50.99 25.32 21.55
CA SER A 333 51.44 25.74 20.22
C SER A 333 51.23 27.23 19.91
N GLY A 334 50.64 28.00 20.83
CA GLY A 334 50.36 29.43 20.64
C GLY A 334 49.21 29.72 19.68
N LEU A 335 48.43 28.71 19.31
CA LEU A 335 47.29 28.85 18.39
C LEU A 335 46.00 29.32 19.09
N LEU A 336 45.96 29.23 20.41
CA LEU A 336 44.86 29.71 21.25
C LEU A 336 45.38 30.60 22.38
N SER A 337 44.59 31.61 22.75
CA SER A 337 44.87 32.38 23.96
C SER A 337 44.61 31.52 25.21
N SER A 338 45.33 31.79 26.29
CA SER A 338 45.19 31.07 27.57
C SER A 338 43.82 31.20 28.24
N LYS A 339 42.91 32.01 27.69
CA LYS A 339 41.53 32.20 28.17
C LYS A 339 40.51 31.23 27.55
N THR A 340 40.92 30.37 26.61
CA THR A 340 40.01 29.45 25.92
C THR A 340 39.73 28.22 26.79
N VAL A 341 38.51 28.07 27.28
CA VAL A 341 38.16 27.01 28.26
C VAL A 341 37.28 25.91 27.64
N SER A 342 36.66 26.16 26.48
CA SER A 342 35.75 25.22 25.83
C SER A 342 35.97 25.10 24.31
N VAL A 343 35.42 24.04 23.71
CA VAL A 343 35.40 23.85 22.25
C VAL A 343 34.58 24.95 21.56
N SER A 344 33.53 25.46 22.21
CA SER A 344 32.76 26.59 21.69
C SER A 344 33.61 27.86 21.62
N ASP A 345 34.45 28.12 22.63
CA ASP A 345 35.36 29.26 22.63
C ASP A 345 36.41 29.12 21.53
N PHE A 346 36.93 27.90 21.30
CA PHE A 346 37.82 27.60 20.19
C PHE A 346 37.21 28.03 18.86
N TYR A 347 35.96 27.62 18.56
CA TYR A 347 35.32 27.97 17.29
C TYR A 347 35.17 29.48 17.06
N ASN A 348 34.97 30.25 18.13
CA ASN A 348 34.77 31.70 18.05
C ASN A 348 36.07 32.52 18.05
N THR A 349 37.17 31.95 18.55
CA THR A 349 38.42 32.69 18.76
C THR A 349 39.57 32.24 17.86
N PHE A 350 39.46 31.08 17.22
CA PHE A 350 40.48 30.55 16.33
C PHE A 350 40.52 31.34 15.00
N ASP A 351 41.69 31.82 14.62
CA ASP A 351 41.93 32.48 13.33
C ASP A 351 42.07 31.42 12.23
N TRP A 352 40.92 30.98 11.71
CA TRP A 352 40.81 29.94 10.68
C TRP A 352 41.66 30.26 9.44
N ASP A 353 41.74 31.50 9.02
CA ASP A 353 42.52 31.88 7.83
C ASP A 353 44.03 31.69 8.03
N LYS A 354 44.56 31.98 9.21
CA LYS A 354 46.01 31.89 9.48
C LYS A 354 46.46 30.52 9.96
N HIS A 355 45.61 29.81 10.68
CA HIS A 355 46.02 28.65 11.47
C HIS A 355 45.46 27.31 10.96
N THR A 356 44.59 27.29 9.95
CA THR A 356 44.01 26.04 9.41
C THR A 356 45.07 25.03 8.96
N VAL A 357 46.15 25.46 8.29
CA VAL A 357 47.20 24.53 7.83
C VAL A 357 47.90 23.85 9.01
N VAL A 358 48.16 24.59 10.09
CA VAL A 358 48.78 24.03 11.31
C VAL A 358 47.82 23.05 11.98
N LEU A 359 46.52 23.39 12.04
CA LEU A 359 45.48 22.51 12.58
C LEU A 359 45.38 21.19 11.80
N LEU A 360 45.38 21.25 10.47
CA LEU A 360 45.33 20.08 9.59
C LEU A 360 46.57 19.19 9.75
N ARG A 361 47.76 19.80 9.76
CA ARG A 361 49.04 19.08 9.81
C ARG A 361 49.35 18.50 11.18
N ASP A 362 49.19 19.28 12.24
CA ASP A 362 49.70 18.95 13.58
C ASP A 362 48.60 18.43 14.51
N PHE A 363 47.32 18.64 14.16
CA PHE A 363 46.17 18.26 14.97
C PHE A 363 45.18 17.37 14.21
N GLY A 364 45.65 16.70 13.16
CA GLY A 364 44.88 15.71 12.40
C GLY A 364 44.28 14.62 13.29
N ASP A 365 45.00 14.14 14.31
CA ASP A 365 44.51 13.11 15.24
C ASP A 365 43.30 13.55 16.09
N PHE A 366 43.00 14.85 16.15
CA PHE A 366 41.85 15.41 16.83
C PHE A 366 40.74 15.86 15.87
N PHE A 367 40.79 15.45 14.60
CA PHE A 367 39.83 15.84 13.56
C PHE A 367 38.38 15.67 14.00
N ASP A 368 38.08 14.56 14.66
CA ASP A 368 36.74 14.25 15.16
C ASP A 368 36.23 15.24 16.22
N ILE A 369 37.10 16.02 16.85
CA ILE A 369 36.78 17.01 17.88
C ILE A 369 36.52 18.39 17.27
N TRP A 370 37.41 18.84 16.37
CA TRP A 370 37.40 20.21 15.86
C TRP A 370 36.75 20.35 14.47
N TRP A 371 36.54 19.25 13.75
CA TRP A 371 35.96 19.32 12.41
C TRP A 371 34.53 19.84 12.46
N ASN A 372 34.30 20.95 11.76
CA ASN A 372 32.98 21.50 11.54
C ASN A 372 32.91 22.12 10.13
N PRO A 373 32.18 21.49 9.19
CA PRO A 373 32.16 21.93 7.80
C PRO A 373 31.51 23.31 7.62
N SER A 374 30.66 23.78 8.53
CA SER A 374 29.96 25.06 8.38
C SER A 374 30.84 26.29 8.64
N ILE A 375 31.95 26.12 9.35
CA ILE A 375 32.89 27.19 9.69
C ILE A 375 34.25 27.02 9.00
N PHE A 376 34.50 25.87 8.39
CA PHE A 376 35.78 25.58 7.74
C PHE A 376 35.98 26.52 6.52
N PRO A 377 37.16 27.12 6.35
CA PRO A 377 37.46 28.06 5.25
C PRO A 377 37.73 27.33 3.91
N TRP A 378 36.71 26.66 3.38
CA TRP A 378 36.76 25.84 2.16
C TRP A 378 37.50 26.53 1.00
N GLN A 379 37.14 27.79 0.73
CA GLN A 379 37.71 28.57 -0.37
C GLN A 379 39.24 28.66 -0.32
N LYS A 380 39.87 28.70 0.86
CA LYS A 380 41.32 28.80 0.95
C LYS A 380 42.00 27.45 1.18
N HIS A 381 41.33 26.53 1.88
CA HIS A 381 41.98 25.38 2.49
C HIS A 381 41.47 24.00 2.05
N SER A 382 40.59 23.90 1.03
CA SER A 382 40.16 22.58 0.50
C SER A 382 41.33 21.70 0.03
N LYS A 383 42.35 22.29 -0.63
CA LYS A 383 43.56 21.53 -1.03
C LYS A 383 44.35 20.99 0.17
N ASP A 384 44.32 21.71 1.28
CA ASP A 384 45.07 21.35 2.48
C ASP A 384 44.41 20.16 3.19
N LEU A 385 43.07 20.03 3.13
CA LEU A 385 42.37 18.81 3.58
C LEU A 385 42.83 17.58 2.80
N CYS A 386 42.93 17.70 1.48
CA CYS A 386 43.40 16.61 0.62
C CYS A 386 44.83 16.20 1.02
N LYS A 387 45.71 17.19 1.17
CA LYS A 387 47.13 16.97 1.45
C LYS A 387 47.41 16.37 2.83
N TYR A 388 46.74 16.87 3.87
CA TYR A 388 47.08 16.54 5.26
C TYR A 388 46.17 15.48 5.87
N LEU A 389 44.94 15.29 5.37
CA LEU A 389 43.97 14.34 5.92
C LEU A 389 43.28 13.47 4.85
N PRO A 390 44.03 12.86 3.90
CA PRO A 390 43.42 12.02 2.89
C PRO A 390 42.76 10.76 3.50
N ASP A 391 43.27 10.24 4.60
CA ASP A 391 42.70 9.10 5.35
C ASP A 391 41.32 9.39 5.95
N LYS A 392 40.95 10.67 6.05
CA LYS A 392 39.66 11.13 6.58
C LYS A 392 38.70 11.61 5.49
N PHE A 393 39.00 11.33 4.22
CA PHE A 393 38.25 11.83 3.06
C PHE A 393 36.73 11.70 3.23
N LEU A 394 36.24 10.51 3.59
CA LEU A 394 34.80 10.24 3.74
C LEU A 394 34.12 11.03 4.86
N LEU A 395 34.88 11.59 5.81
CA LEU A 395 34.34 12.42 6.90
C LEU A 395 34.20 13.89 6.50
N TRP A 396 35.05 14.37 5.58
CA TRP A 396 35.11 15.78 5.22
C TRP A 396 34.62 16.07 3.81
N TRP A 397 34.56 15.10 2.91
CA TRP A 397 34.14 15.35 1.54
C TRP A 397 32.70 15.87 1.47
N ASP A 398 32.53 17.03 0.86
CA ASP A 398 31.24 17.63 0.51
C ASP A 398 31.39 18.35 -0.84
N GLU A 399 30.73 17.83 -1.86
CA GLU A 399 30.78 18.34 -3.24
C GLU A 399 30.35 19.81 -3.37
N ARG A 400 29.51 20.28 -2.45
CA ARG A 400 28.91 21.62 -2.50
C ARG A 400 29.80 22.65 -1.84
N LEU A 401 30.60 22.22 -0.87
CA LEU A 401 31.48 23.09 -0.10
C LEU A 401 32.91 23.10 -0.63
N PHE A 402 33.38 22.00 -1.22
CA PHE A 402 34.75 21.88 -1.71
C PHE A 402 35.10 22.96 -2.74
N ASN A 403 36.21 23.68 -2.53
CA ASN A 403 36.65 24.68 -3.50
C ASN A 403 37.08 23.98 -4.80
N ARG A 404 36.36 24.26 -5.87
CA ARG A 404 36.57 23.68 -7.21
C ARG A 404 37.94 24.04 -7.79
N ASP A 405 38.51 25.19 -7.44
CA ASP A 405 39.87 25.58 -7.86
C ASP A 405 40.96 24.68 -7.23
N HIS A 406 40.59 23.88 -6.23
CA HIS A 406 41.46 22.92 -5.56
C HIS A 406 41.22 21.46 -6.02
N MET A 407 40.45 21.21 -7.08
CA MET A 407 40.19 19.85 -7.58
C MET A 407 41.46 19.07 -7.93
N TRP A 408 42.52 19.75 -8.38
CA TRP A 408 43.81 19.10 -8.64
C TRP A 408 44.37 18.37 -7.41
N ALA A 409 44.06 18.84 -6.19
CA ALA A 409 44.54 18.23 -4.96
C ALA A 409 43.84 16.88 -4.67
N LEU A 410 42.63 16.66 -5.19
CA LEU A 410 41.94 15.36 -5.08
C LEU A 410 42.67 14.30 -5.91
N LEU A 411 43.10 14.66 -7.11
CA LEU A 411 43.90 13.80 -7.98
C LEU A 411 45.25 13.46 -7.36
N GLU A 412 45.88 14.44 -6.69
CA GLU A 412 47.22 14.27 -6.12
C GLU A 412 47.21 13.47 -4.80
N TYR A 413 46.26 13.76 -3.90
CA TYR A 413 46.31 13.25 -2.53
C TYR A 413 45.15 12.32 -2.15
N CYS A 414 44.01 12.36 -2.87
CA CYS A 414 42.81 11.58 -2.55
C CYS A 414 42.45 10.60 -3.68
N PHE A 415 43.47 10.07 -4.36
CA PHE A 415 43.28 9.17 -5.49
C PHE A 415 42.52 7.89 -5.12
N ASP A 416 42.72 7.39 -3.90
CA ASP A 416 42.05 6.17 -3.39
C ASP A 416 40.53 6.29 -3.23
N TYR A 417 39.98 7.50 -3.41
CA TYR A 417 38.53 7.78 -3.32
C TYR A 417 37.95 8.30 -4.63
N VAL A 418 38.61 8.02 -5.77
CA VAL A 418 38.22 8.52 -7.10
C VAL A 418 36.79 8.16 -7.46
N GLU A 419 36.29 7.00 -7.06
CA GLU A 419 34.90 6.58 -7.26
C GLU A 419 33.88 7.49 -6.59
N VAL A 420 34.27 8.18 -5.50
CA VAL A 420 33.39 9.08 -4.75
C VAL A 420 33.35 10.46 -5.39
N TRP A 421 34.49 11.01 -5.82
CA TRP A 421 34.56 12.40 -6.31
C TRP A 421 34.58 12.53 -7.84
N LEU A 422 34.92 11.48 -8.60
CA LEU A 422 34.96 11.53 -10.06
C LEU A 422 33.59 11.81 -10.71
N PRO A 423 32.45 11.27 -10.23
CA PRO A 423 31.14 11.61 -10.79
C PRO A 423 30.86 13.11 -10.78
N VAL A 424 31.28 13.81 -9.72
CA VAL A 424 31.13 15.27 -9.58
C VAL A 424 31.94 16.01 -10.65
N LEU A 425 33.11 15.47 -11.02
CA LEU A 425 34.01 16.05 -12.01
C LEU A 425 33.57 15.75 -13.45
N LEU A 426 32.80 14.67 -13.66
CA LEU A 426 32.25 14.30 -14.97
C LEU A 426 30.95 15.04 -15.31
N ASP A 427 30.30 15.69 -14.34
CA ASP A 427 29.08 16.45 -14.58
C ASP A 427 29.36 17.79 -15.28
N GLY A 428 29.36 17.75 -16.61
CA GLY A 428 29.07 18.82 -17.57
C GLY A 428 30.08 19.97 -17.72
N GLU A 429 30.46 20.65 -16.64
CA GLU A 429 31.23 21.90 -16.72
C GLU A 429 32.75 21.70 -16.54
N TYR A 430 33.18 20.55 -16.02
CA TYR A 430 34.55 20.34 -15.52
C TYR A 430 35.43 19.50 -16.44
N PHE A 431 34.90 19.05 -17.58
CA PHE A 431 35.68 18.34 -18.60
C PHE A 431 36.90 19.15 -19.08
N ARG A 432 36.85 20.49 -19.03
CA ARG A 432 37.98 21.36 -19.39
C ARG A 432 39.18 21.21 -18.43
N LEU A 433 38.95 20.91 -17.15
CA LEU A 433 40.03 20.63 -16.20
C LEU A 433 40.71 19.30 -16.54
N LEU A 434 39.96 18.26 -16.92
CA LEU A 434 40.53 17.00 -17.42
C LEU A 434 41.44 17.20 -18.64
N LEU A 435 41.08 18.14 -19.52
CA LEU A 435 41.89 18.49 -20.71
C LEU A 435 43.17 19.25 -20.37
N SER A 436 43.27 19.87 -19.19
CA SER A 436 44.47 20.58 -18.72
C SER A 436 45.44 19.70 -17.93
N LEU A 437 45.04 18.47 -17.59
CA LEU A 437 45.89 17.51 -16.90
C LEU A 437 47.02 17.05 -17.82
N ASP A 438 48.20 16.83 -17.25
CA ASP A 438 49.31 16.27 -18.01
C ASP A 438 49.00 14.83 -18.46
N VAL A 439 49.69 14.40 -19.52
CA VAL A 439 49.47 13.10 -20.18
C VAL A 439 49.53 11.95 -19.18
N ARG A 440 50.40 12.02 -18.17
CA ARG A 440 50.59 10.96 -17.17
C ARG A 440 49.38 10.83 -16.24
N THR A 441 48.78 11.95 -15.88
CA THR A 441 47.55 12.00 -15.06
C THR A 441 46.33 11.52 -15.85
N LEU A 442 46.24 11.90 -17.14
CA LEU A 442 45.23 11.37 -18.06
C LEU A 442 45.37 9.86 -18.28
N GLU A 443 46.59 9.34 -18.39
CA GLU A 443 46.85 7.90 -18.52
C GLU A 443 46.41 7.12 -17.28
N ARG A 444 46.62 7.66 -16.07
CA ARG A 444 46.13 7.07 -14.82
C ARG A 444 44.60 7.02 -14.77
N LEU A 445 43.93 8.10 -15.17
CA LEU A 445 42.46 8.16 -15.21
C LEU A 445 41.88 7.23 -16.29
N LYS A 446 42.52 7.12 -17.46
CA LYS A 446 42.13 6.18 -18.52
C LYS A 446 42.23 4.73 -18.06
N LEU A 447 43.34 4.36 -17.40
CA LEU A 447 43.51 3.01 -16.87
C LEU A 447 42.37 2.63 -15.91
N MET A 448 41.93 3.57 -15.07
CA MET A 448 40.83 3.37 -14.13
C MET A 448 39.47 3.23 -14.80
N SER A 449 39.19 4.00 -15.88
CA SER A 449 37.96 3.80 -16.65
C SER A 449 37.88 2.41 -17.27
N ILE A 450 39.02 1.88 -17.73
CA ILE A 450 39.14 0.54 -18.31
C ILE A 450 38.97 -0.53 -17.22
N LEU A 451 39.60 -0.36 -16.06
CA LEU A 451 39.46 -1.30 -14.92
C LEU A 451 38.05 -1.30 -14.31
N ARG A 452 37.30 -0.21 -14.45
CA ARG A 452 35.89 -0.15 -14.03
C ARG A 452 34.98 -0.99 -14.92
N ASP A 453 35.17 -0.90 -16.24
CA ASP A 453 34.37 -1.65 -17.21
C ASP A 453 34.65 -3.17 -17.12
N GLU A 454 35.85 -3.59 -16.69
CA GLU A 454 36.18 -5.01 -16.47
C GLU A 454 35.62 -5.60 -15.16
N HIS A 455 35.26 -4.76 -14.17
CA HIS A 455 34.71 -5.21 -12.89
C HIS A 455 33.17 -5.27 -12.87
N GLU A 456 32.52 -4.66 -13.86
CA GLU A 456 31.06 -4.70 -14.09
C GLU A 456 30.64 -5.77 -15.13
N HIS A 457 31.56 -6.62 -15.57
CA HIS A 457 31.32 -7.85 -16.36
C HIS A 457 31.74 -9.08 -15.56
#